data_AF-A0A7T4YG78-F1
#
_entry.id   AF-A0A7T4YG78-F1
#
_cell.length_a   1.000
_cell.length_b   1.000
_cell.length_c   1.000
_cell.angle_alpha   90.00
_cell.angle_beta   90.00
_cell.angle_gamma   90.00
#
_symmetry.space_group_name_H-M   'P 1'
#
loop_
_entity.id
_entity.type
_entity.pdbx_description
1 polymer ?
#
loop_
_entity_poly.entity_id
_entity_poly.type
_entity_poly.pdbx_seq_one_letter_code
_entity_poly.pdbx_strand_id
1 'polypeptide(L)'
;MKNLLSLSVSALTAVFAFSSPAKANELAFDTSLSSQYFIITTDGSSNDASDGLTSVSISNYEIGANKAPVPSTDDFLIGGSSGGPTLLGSVPDIPLSGVAPVFQGIGGHANVAVTNSADQFNAQDVGVYADPDIGIQLAGSKSSDKNASGNSFFNDPNMFPNTFTPTGSTGVLGNQGGTGVFVNNGDAVQSTAIDYDGSPGNAGVTFNFDHSVLLSDLADTRNAINALPSTGILNVSNGNGGQFDNSTTLSGPASIASTPTPNTSTYDPSSDSRDFTITLSDGLNVIDFTTGGNDIKLDNSNLIINGSDESSVIFRFDDENFLVSNSNILLGDGGIGGGSVMFYTDQDSNDTLFGFNNTIINGAAFWSLGDGGGEISVQNGQGCTQFVADTVLLSDVRFTKCAYMIPEPSSLALIILSGVCMLKRHI
;
A
#
# COMPACT_ATOMS: atom_id res chain seq x y z
N MET A 1 -73.09 -53.73 -13.89
CA MET A 1 -71.68 -53.47 -14.23
C MET A 1 -71.37 -52.03 -13.84
N LYS A 2 -70.77 -51.84 -12.66
CA LYS A 2 -70.29 -50.54 -12.15
C LYS A 2 -68.76 -50.58 -12.24
N ASN A 3 -68.18 -49.81 -13.15
CA ASN A 3 -66.73 -49.62 -13.21
C ASN A 3 -66.36 -48.43 -12.32
N LEU A 4 -65.65 -48.73 -11.23
CA LEU A 4 -64.82 -47.76 -10.52
C LEU A 4 -63.55 -47.52 -11.35
N LEU A 5 -63.30 -46.27 -11.74
CA LEU A 5 -61.95 -45.81 -12.07
C LEU A 5 -61.47 -44.94 -10.91
N SER A 6 -60.46 -45.41 -10.20
CA SER A 6 -59.70 -44.64 -9.21
C SER A 6 -58.72 -43.73 -9.94
N LEU A 7 -58.90 -42.41 -9.82
CA LEU A 7 -57.87 -41.43 -10.20
C LEU A 7 -56.88 -41.31 -9.04
N SER A 8 -55.65 -41.79 -9.24
CA SER A 8 -54.54 -41.53 -8.31
C SER A 8 -53.98 -40.13 -8.59
N VAL A 9 -54.04 -39.25 -7.60
CA VAL A 9 -53.37 -37.94 -7.61
C VAL A 9 -51.88 -38.16 -7.36
N SER A 10 -51.08 -38.14 -8.42
CA SER A 10 -49.63 -38.02 -8.29
C SER A 10 -49.29 -36.57 -7.97
N ALA A 11 -48.86 -36.32 -6.73
CA ALA A 11 -48.31 -35.04 -6.32
C ALA A 11 -47.02 -34.78 -7.11
N LEU A 12 -47.10 -33.88 -8.09
CA LEU A 12 -45.95 -33.34 -8.81
C LEU A 12 -45.25 -32.35 -7.87
N THR A 13 -44.30 -32.83 -7.08
CA THR A 13 -43.39 -31.98 -6.31
C THR A 13 -42.47 -31.28 -7.32
N ALA A 14 -42.80 -30.04 -7.67
CA ALA A 14 -41.88 -29.16 -8.38
C ALA A 14 -40.69 -28.91 -7.45
N VAL A 15 -39.58 -29.63 -7.68
CA VAL A 15 -38.29 -29.27 -7.13
C VAL A 15 -37.91 -27.96 -7.81
N PHE A 16 -38.21 -26.84 -7.15
CA PHE A 16 -37.55 -25.59 -7.45
C PHE A 16 -36.07 -25.82 -7.16
N ALA A 17 -35.30 -26.06 -8.23
CA ALA A 17 -33.87 -25.88 -8.18
C ALA A 17 -33.65 -24.38 -7.92
N PHE A 18 -33.59 -24.00 -6.64
CA PHE A 18 -32.89 -22.80 -6.26
C PHE A 18 -31.47 -23.01 -6.77
N SER A 19 -31.12 -22.34 -7.88
CA SER A 19 -29.73 -22.10 -8.19
C SER A 19 -29.12 -21.60 -6.88
N SER A 20 -28.18 -22.37 -6.34
CA SER A 20 -27.38 -21.93 -5.22
C SER A 20 -26.98 -20.49 -5.52
N PRO A 21 -27.18 -19.51 -4.61
CA PRO A 21 -26.60 -18.19 -4.82
C PRO A 21 -25.14 -18.44 -5.20
N ALA A 22 -24.72 -17.84 -6.32
CA ALA A 22 -23.39 -18.05 -6.88
C ALA A 22 -22.39 -18.09 -5.73
N LYS A 23 -21.62 -19.18 -5.65
CA LYS A 23 -20.60 -19.34 -4.62
C LYS A 23 -19.83 -18.03 -4.53
N ALA A 24 -19.64 -17.56 -3.30
CA ALA A 24 -18.89 -16.36 -2.98
C ALA A 24 -17.66 -16.29 -3.88
N ASN A 25 -17.48 -15.12 -4.49
CA ASN A 25 -16.43 -14.76 -5.44
C ASN A 25 -15.06 -15.23 -4.92
N GLU A 26 -14.67 -16.45 -5.26
CA GLU A 26 -13.27 -16.85 -5.24
C GLU A 26 -12.63 -15.97 -6.31
N LEU A 27 -11.79 -15.04 -5.87
CA LEU A 27 -11.18 -14.11 -6.80
C LEU A 27 -10.29 -14.86 -7.75
N ALA A 28 -10.23 -14.36 -8.98
CA ALA A 28 -9.52 -15.03 -10.05
C ALA A 28 -7.98 -14.95 -9.92
N PHE A 29 -7.45 -14.40 -8.83
CA PHE A 29 -6.02 -14.23 -8.60
C PHE A 29 -5.64 -14.44 -7.13
N ASP A 30 -4.42 -14.93 -6.92
CA ASP A 30 -3.79 -15.14 -5.61
C ASP A 30 -2.82 -13.97 -5.35
N THR A 31 -2.84 -13.41 -4.14
CA THR A 31 -1.85 -12.40 -3.72
C THR A 31 -0.95 -12.91 -2.59
N SER A 32 -0.95 -14.21 -2.32
CA SER A 32 -0.18 -14.83 -1.23
C SER A 32 1.33 -14.61 -1.36
N LEU A 33 1.84 -14.51 -2.59
CA LEU A 33 3.25 -14.27 -2.85
C LEU A 33 3.57 -12.77 -2.81
N SER A 34 2.87 -11.96 -3.61
CA SER A 34 3.05 -10.50 -3.64
C SER A 34 2.84 -9.84 -2.27
N SER A 35 1.88 -10.31 -1.46
CA SER A 35 1.62 -9.78 -0.12
C SER A 35 2.76 -9.99 0.89
N GLN A 36 3.74 -10.83 0.57
CA GLN A 36 4.94 -10.99 1.41
C GLN A 36 5.84 -9.75 1.36
N TYR A 37 5.75 -8.96 0.28
CA TYR A 37 6.63 -7.82 0.01
C TYR A 37 5.94 -6.47 0.27
N PHE A 38 6.71 -5.53 0.82
CA PHE A 38 6.33 -4.13 0.95
C PHE A 38 6.57 -3.37 -0.36
N ILE A 39 7.71 -3.61 -1.00
CA ILE A 39 8.08 -3.06 -2.30
C ILE A 39 8.36 -4.21 -3.25
N ILE A 40 7.81 -4.16 -4.45
CA ILE A 40 8.15 -5.04 -5.56
C ILE A 40 8.44 -4.18 -6.77
N THR A 41 9.62 -4.35 -7.39
CA THR A 41 9.85 -3.79 -8.73
C THR A 41 9.41 -4.76 -9.81
N THR A 42 8.85 -4.27 -10.90
CA THR A 42 8.24 -5.12 -11.95
C THR A 42 9.02 -5.17 -13.26
N ASP A 43 9.98 -4.27 -13.49
CA ASP A 43 10.62 -4.20 -14.80
C ASP A 43 11.52 -5.41 -15.10
N GLY A 44 11.36 -5.97 -16.30
CA GLY A 44 12.23 -6.95 -16.93
C GLY A 44 12.57 -6.61 -18.39
N SER A 45 12.28 -5.40 -18.87
CA SER A 45 12.36 -5.04 -20.29
C SER A 45 12.77 -3.60 -20.64
N SER A 46 13.06 -2.69 -19.71
CA SER A 46 13.68 -1.43 -20.12
C SER A 46 15.01 -1.75 -20.84
N ASN A 47 15.02 -1.49 -22.14
CA ASN A 47 16.18 -1.64 -23.01
C ASN A 47 17.30 -0.63 -22.65
N ASP A 48 17.17 0.06 -21.52
CA ASP A 48 18.10 1.02 -20.93
C ASP A 48 18.89 0.42 -19.74
N ALA A 49 19.05 -0.91 -19.74
CA ALA A 49 19.94 -1.65 -18.84
C ALA A 49 21.43 -1.19 -18.87
N SER A 50 21.79 -0.17 -19.66
CA SER A 50 23.14 0.39 -19.73
C SER A 50 23.48 1.39 -18.62
N ASP A 51 22.49 1.97 -17.91
CA ASP A 51 22.76 3.18 -17.11
C ASP A 51 22.64 3.01 -15.59
N GLY A 52 22.47 1.78 -15.08
CA GLY A 52 22.49 1.55 -13.63
C GLY A 52 21.35 2.27 -12.91
N LEU A 53 20.16 2.25 -13.50
CA LEU A 53 18.97 2.86 -12.94
C LEU A 53 18.66 2.28 -11.56
N THR A 54 18.38 3.18 -10.63
CA THR A 54 17.95 2.83 -9.28
C THR A 54 16.44 2.64 -9.31
N SER A 55 15.98 1.38 -9.32
CA SER A 55 14.54 1.08 -9.30
C SER A 55 13.94 1.15 -7.91
N VAL A 56 14.76 1.02 -6.86
CA VAL A 56 14.34 1.35 -5.49
C VAL A 56 15.33 2.31 -4.88
N SER A 57 14.88 3.53 -4.60
CA SER A 57 15.65 4.54 -3.86
C SER A 57 14.88 4.94 -2.62
N ILE A 58 15.49 4.77 -1.45
CA ILE A 58 14.89 5.13 -0.16
C ILE A 58 15.87 6.03 0.58
N SER A 59 15.42 7.18 1.04
CA SER A 59 16.23 8.06 1.86
C SER A 59 15.49 8.58 3.09
N ASN A 60 16.23 8.64 4.20
CA ASN A 60 15.83 9.19 5.49
C ASN A 60 14.70 8.40 6.22
N TYR A 61 14.91 8.20 7.53
CA TYR A 61 14.00 7.61 8.51
C TYR A 61 13.88 6.08 8.50
N GLU A 62 12.74 5.48 8.16
CA GLU A 62 12.53 4.04 8.33
C GLU A 62 11.42 3.43 7.44
N ILE A 63 11.63 2.19 6.99
CA ILE A 63 10.63 1.30 6.42
C ILE A 63 10.49 0.04 7.28
N GLY A 64 9.26 -0.45 7.42
CA GLY A 64 8.91 -1.47 8.41
C GLY A 64 8.86 -0.91 9.82
N ALA A 65 8.61 0.40 9.93
CA ALA A 65 8.73 1.25 11.11
C ALA A 65 8.54 0.52 12.45
N ASN A 66 9.48 0.70 13.37
CA ASN A 66 9.47 -0.02 14.66
C ASN A 66 8.55 0.61 15.73
N LYS A 67 7.83 1.67 15.38
CA LYS A 67 6.96 2.44 16.27
C LYS A 67 5.77 2.98 15.47
N ALA A 68 4.75 3.43 16.19
CA ALA A 68 3.64 4.15 15.59
C ALA A 68 4.13 5.28 14.67
N PRO A 69 3.56 5.48 13.47
CA PRO A 69 3.62 6.76 12.76
C PRO A 69 3.31 7.88 13.75
N VAL A 70 3.82 9.08 13.53
CA VAL A 70 3.53 10.21 14.44
C VAL A 70 2.35 10.99 13.88
N PRO A 71 1.11 10.73 14.32
CA PRO A 71 0.08 11.76 14.24
C PRO A 71 -0.44 12.00 15.66
N SER A 72 0.10 12.98 16.38
CA SER A 72 -0.60 13.46 17.59
C SER A 72 0.01 14.74 18.13
N THR A 73 -0.88 15.70 18.31
CA THR A 73 -0.69 17.13 18.51
C THR A 73 -0.32 17.58 19.93
N ASP A 74 -0.08 16.70 20.92
CA ASP A 74 0.02 17.19 22.32
C ASP A 74 1.23 16.74 23.16
N ASP A 75 2.00 15.71 22.79
CA ASP A 75 3.04 15.16 23.70
C ASP A 75 4.50 15.30 23.20
N PHE A 76 4.73 16.13 22.17
CA PHE A 76 6.07 16.41 21.64
C PHE A 76 6.82 17.52 22.43
N LEU A 77 6.14 18.29 23.27
CA LEU A 77 6.69 19.52 23.86
C LEU A 77 7.55 19.32 25.12
N ILE A 78 7.77 18.09 25.60
CA ILE A 78 8.58 17.84 26.81
C ILE A 78 9.81 16.98 26.50
N GLY A 79 10.54 17.37 25.45
CA GLY A 79 11.97 17.11 25.33
C GLY A 79 12.36 15.92 24.46
N GLY A 80 12.39 16.13 23.14
CA GLY A 80 13.16 15.26 22.24
C GLY A 80 12.74 15.32 20.78
N SER A 81 13.04 16.43 20.10
CA SER A 81 13.43 16.44 18.67
C SER A 81 14.25 15.17 18.37
N SER A 82 14.11 14.39 17.31
CA SER A 82 13.79 14.67 15.90
C SER A 82 14.06 13.35 15.19
N GLY A 83 13.23 12.97 14.22
CA GLY A 83 13.58 11.81 13.41
C GLY A 83 12.44 11.13 12.67
N GLY A 84 11.31 11.79 12.45
CA GLY A 84 10.29 11.31 11.51
C GLY A 84 9.98 12.39 10.48
N PRO A 85 9.34 12.04 9.35
CA PRO A 85 8.89 13.01 8.37
C PRO A 85 8.19 14.16 9.06
N THR A 86 8.69 15.38 8.85
CA THR A 86 8.01 16.55 9.38
C THR A 86 6.86 16.81 8.43
N LEU A 87 5.71 16.17 8.68
CA LEU A 87 4.50 16.51 7.97
C LEU A 87 4.32 18.02 8.15
N LEU A 88 4.52 18.76 7.07
CA LEU A 88 4.41 20.21 7.12
C LEU A 88 2.97 20.48 7.54
N GLY A 89 2.72 21.52 8.35
CA GLY A 89 1.39 21.87 8.89
C GLY A 89 0.30 22.19 7.84
N SER A 90 0.54 21.78 6.60
CA SER A 90 -0.37 21.76 5.46
C SER A 90 -1.12 20.43 5.32
N VAL A 91 -0.71 19.32 5.95
CA VAL A 91 -1.52 18.09 5.94
C VAL A 91 -2.78 18.30 6.80
N PRO A 92 -3.99 18.04 6.28
CA PRO A 92 -5.21 18.04 7.05
C PRO A 92 -5.12 17.22 8.33
N ASP A 93 -5.82 17.69 9.36
CA ASP A 93 -6.04 16.89 10.55
C ASP A 93 -6.79 15.61 10.18
N ILE A 94 -6.39 14.49 10.79
CA ILE A 94 -7.13 13.24 10.68
C ILE A 94 -8.46 13.43 11.45
N PRO A 95 -9.62 13.12 10.84
CA PRO A 95 -10.90 13.22 11.50
C PRO A 95 -10.94 12.37 12.78
N LEU A 96 -11.44 12.95 13.88
CA LEU A 96 -11.50 12.28 15.19
C LEU A 96 -12.51 11.11 15.25
N SER A 97 -13.36 10.98 14.23
CA SER A 97 -14.41 9.95 14.12
C SER A 97 -14.62 9.58 12.65
N GLY A 98 -15.10 8.38 12.37
CA GLY A 98 -15.35 7.93 11.00
C GLY A 98 -14.10 7.40 10.29
N VAL A 99 -12.97 7.28 11.01
CA VAL A 99 -11.68 6.83 10.50
C VAL A 99 -11.11 5.77 11.44
N ALA A 100 -10.66 4.65 10.87
CA ALA A 100 -9.94 3.62 11.60
C ALA A 100 -8.59 4.17 12.10
N PRO A 101 -8.08 3.71 13.25
CA PRO A 101 -6.78 4.13 13.73
C PRO A 101 -5.71 3.99 12.65
N VAL A 102 -4.91 5.05 12.46
CA VAL A 102 -3.70 4.95 11.62
C VAL A 102 -2.84 3.86 12.22
N PHE A 103 -2.47 2.87 11.42
CA PHE A 103 -1.74 1.71 11.93
C PHE A 103 -0.49 2.16 12.68
N GLN A 104 -0.28 1.60 13.87
CA GLN A 104 0.81 1.96 14.75
C GLN A 104 1.70 0.75 15.07
N GLY A 105 2.95 0.69 14.58
CA GLY A 105 3.96 -0.25 15.11
C GLY A 105 4.74 -1.10 14.09
N ILE A 106 5.49 -2.07 14.63
CA ILE A 106 6.40 -2.98 13.90
C ILE A 106 5.60 -4.10 13.26
N GLY A 107 5.65 -4.17 11.92
CA GLY A 107 5.33 -5.40 11.23
C GLY A 107 6.55 -6.32 11.11
N GLY A 108 7.76 -5.76 10.97
CA GLY A 108 8.92 -6.54 10.51
C GLY A 108 8.66 -7.08 9.10
N HIS A 109 8.04 -6.24 8.28
CA HIS A 109 7.44 -6.64 7.02
C HIS A 109 7.88 -5.76 5.84
N ALA A 110 8.97 -5.01 5.97
CA ALA A 110 9.55 -4.22 4.89
C ALA A 110 10.36 -5.07 3.90
N ASN A 111 9.84 -6.25 3.54
CA ASN A 111 10.50 -7.10 2.55
C ASN A 111 10.50 -6.39 1.19
N VAL A 112 11.60 -6.45 0.46
CA VAL A 112 11.77 -5.78 -0.83
C VAL A 112 12.16 -6.80 -1.88
N ALA A 113 11.45 -6.83 -3.01
CA ALA A 113 11.83 -7.59 -4.19
C ALA A 113 12.26 -6.64 -5.31
N VAL A 114 13.53 -6.71 -5.71
CA VAL A 114 14.01 -6.06 -6.93
C VAL A 114 14.18 -7.14 -8.00
N THR A 115 13.26 -7.16 -8.96
CA THR A 115 13.07 -8.32 -9.84
C THR A 115 13.91 -8.28 -11.12
N ASN A 116 14.34 -7.09 -11.56
CA ASN A 116 15.29 -6.96 -12.65
C ASN A 116 16.73 -7.27 -12.18
N SER A 117 17.49 -7.99 -13.00
CA SER A 117 18.91 -8.21 -12.74
C SER A 117 19.79 -6.97 -12.96
N ALA A 118 19.30 -5.99 -13.73
CA ALA A 118 19.99 -4.73 -14.02
C ALA A 118 19.74 -3.65 -12.96
N ASP A 119 18.74 -3.81 -12.12
CA ASP A 119 18.26 -2.79 -11.19
C ASP A 119 19.07 -2.71 -9.90
N GLN A 120 19.08 -1.51 -9.31
CA GLN A 120 19.71 -1.25 -8.03
C GLN A 120 18.70 -0.97 -6.92
N PHE A 121 18.98 -1.54 -5.75
CA PHE A 121 18.43 -1.10 -4.47
C PHE A 121 19.39 -0.11 -3.82
N ASN A 122 18.87 1.06 -3.45
CA ASN A 122 19.62 2.09 -2.76
C ASN A 122 18.84 2.58 -1.54
N ALA A 123 19.41 2.37 -0.35
CA ALA A 123 18.91 2.95 0.88
C ALA A 123 19.97 3.88 1.50
N GLN A 124 19.63 5.14 1.69
CA GLN A 124 20.51 6.12 2.30
C GLN A 124 19.92 6.68 3.60
N ASP A 125 20.64 6.54 4.72
CA ASP A 125 20.20 7.07 6.02
C ASP A 125 18.83 6.50 6.47
N VAL A 126 18.56 5.23 6.12
CA VAL A 126 17.27 4.55 6.34
C VAL A 126 17.42 3.35 7.26
N GLY A 127 16.40 3.17 8.11
CA GLY A 127 16.16 1.92 8.79
C GLY A 127 15.29 0.94 8.06
N VAL A 128 15.77 -0.28 7.84
CA VAL A 128 14.99 -1.35 7.22
C VAL A 128 14.64 -2.43 8.24
N TYR A 129 13.35 -2.61 8.48
CA TYR A 129 12.80 -3.64 9.38
C TYR A 129 11.97 -4.66 8.58
N ALA A 130 12.61 -5.76 8.23
CA ALA A 130 12.06 -6.79 7.34
C ALA A 130 12.07 -8.17 8.00
N ASP A 131 11.44 -9.14 7.38
CA ASP A 131 11.49 -10.53 7.81
C ASP A 131 12.93 -11.04 7.63
N PRO A 132 13.59 -11.61 8.64
CA PRO A 132 14.96 -12.12 8.50
C PRO A 132 15.09 -13.28 7.50
N ASP A 133 14.01 -14.01 7.21
CA ASP A 133 13.99 -15.13 6.27
C ASP A 133 13.75 -14.69 4.82
N ILE A 134 13.12 -13.52 4.61
CA ILE A 134 12.84 -12.96 3.27
C ILE A 134 13.77 -11.78 2.98
N GLY A 135 13.70 -10.73 3.80
CA GLY A 135 14.54 -9.55 3.73
C GLY A 135 14.41 -8.78 2.42
N ILE A 136 15.55 -8.33 1.90
CA ILE A 136 15.71 -7.68 0.61
C ILE A 136 16.23 -8.74 -0.38
N GLN A 137 15.52 -8.96 -1.48
CA GLN A 137 15.85 -9.95 -2.50
C GLN A 137 16.07 -9.28 -3.85
N LEU A 138 17.30 -9.36 -4.34
CA LEU A 138 17.74 -8.76 -5.59
C LEU A 138 17.98 -9.86 -6.64
N ALA A 139 17.38 -9.73 -7.82
CA ALA A 139 17.69 -10.61 -8.95
C ALA A 139 19.12 -10.42 -9.46
N GLY A 140 19.67 -9.21 -9.31
CA GLY A 140 21.02 -8.87 -9.75
C GLY A 140 22.12 -9.51 -8.89
N SER A 141 23.31 -9.61 -9.47
CA SER A 141 24.50 -10.14 -8.79
C SER A 141 25.13 -9.11 -7.85
N LYS A 142 25.80 -9.56 -6.78
CA LYS A 142 26.54 -8.66 -5.88
C LYS A 142 27.66 -7.89 -6.61
N SER A 143 28.35 -8.52 -7.56
CA SER A 143 29.47 -7.92 -8.31
C SER A 143 29.10 -6.75 -9.23
N SER A 144 27.80 -6.48 -9.40
CA SER A 144 27.29 -5.39 -10.23
C SER A 144 26.80 -4.20 -9.41
N ASP A 145 27.20 -4.08 -8.14
CA ASP A 145 26.91 -2.96 -7.24
C ASP A 145 25.41 -2.67 -7.07
N LYS A 146 24.59 -3.73 -7.04
CA LYS A 146 23.13 -3.62 -6.99
C LYS A 146 22.56 -3.24 -5.63
N ASN A 147 23.42 -3.03 -4.64
CA ASN A 147 23.08 -2.48 -3.35
C ASN A 147 23.99 -1.28 -3.10
N ALA A 148 23.52 -0.09 -3.43
CA ALA A 148 24.25 1.17 -3.25
C ALA A 148 23.99 1.81 -1.87
N SER A 149 23.40 1.06 -0.95
CA SER A 149 22.96 1.58 0.34
C SER A 149 24.13 2.09 1.17
N GLY A 150 24.01 3.31 1.69
CA GLY A 150 24.99 3.97 2.55
C GLY A 150 24.36 4.45 3.85
N ASN A 151 25.05 4.24 4.98
CA ASN A 151 24.58 4.67 6.31
C ASN A 151 23.16 4.18 6.68
N SER A 152 22.76 3.01 6.16
CA SER A 152 21.47 2.37 6.39
C SER A 152 21.64 1.06 7.15
N PHE A 153 20.62 0.63 7.89
CA PHE A 153 20.70 -0.50 8.81
C PHE A 153 19.59 -1.53 8.59
N PHE A 154 19.86 -2.79 8.93
CA PHE A 154 18.91 -3.90 8.79
C PHE A 154 18.59 -4.55 10.14
N ASN A 155 17.31 -4.56 10.52
CA ASN A 155 16.78 -5.26 11.70
C ASN A 155 17.51 -5.03 13.03
N ASP A 156 18.25 -3.92 13.21
CA ASP A 156 18.95 -3.69 14.48
C ASP A 156 17.96 -3.21 15.57
N PRO A 157 17.84 -3.97 16.69
CA PRO A 157 16.87 -3.70 17.75
C PRO A 157 17.22 -2.49 18.62
N ASN A 158 18.45 -1.96 18.54
CA ASN A 158 18.95 -0.90 19.42
C ASN A 158 18.78 0.52 18.84
N MET A 159 18.00 0.70 17.77
CA MET A 159 17.97 1.99 17.07
C MET A 159 16.89 2.98 17.51
N PHE A 160 17.38 4.20 17.72
CA PHE A 160 16.67 5.45 17.53
C PHE A 160 16.93 5.94 16.09
N PRO A 161 15.96 6.63 15.45
CA PRO A 161 16.26 7.35 14.21
C PRO A 161 17.47 8.25 14.48
N ASN A 162 18.42 8.26 13.55
CA ASN A 162 19.62 9.09 13.63
C ASN A 162 19.23 10.49 14.12
N THR A 163 19.45 10.78 15.40
CA THR A 163 19.56 12.16 15.85
C THR A 163 20.90 12.58 15.32
N PHE A 164 20.90 13.07 14.07
CA PHE A 164 21.95 13.96 13.63
C PHE A 164 22.09 14.98 14.74
N THR A 165 23.20 14.94 15.46
CA THR A 165 23.63 16.14 16.17
C THR A 165 23.92 17.10 15.04
N PRO A 166 23.11 18.16 14.84
CA PRO A 166 23.41 19.14 13.80
C PRO A 166 24.83 19.58 14.09
N THR A 167 25.70 19.47 13.09
CA THR A 167 27.10 19.88 13.11
C THR A 167 27.30 20.94 14.18
N GLY A 168 27.95 20.56 15.28
CA GLY A 168 28.38 21.51 16.28
C GLY A 168 29.10 22.63 15.53
N SER A 169 28.71 23.86 15.85
CA SER A 169 29.23 25.08 15.24
C SER A 169 30.71 25.26 15.56
N THR A 170 31.59 24.46 14.98
CA THR A 170 33.04 24.68 15.01
C THR A 170 33.60 24.15 13.71
N GLY A 171 33.65 25.03 12.71
CA GLY A 171 34.19 24.72 11.41
C GLY A 171 35.62 24.22 11.46
N VAL A 172 35.90 23.13 10.74
CA VAL A 172 37.13 22.95 9.98
C VAL A 172 36.74 22.16 8.73
N LEU A 173 37.14 22.72 7.59
CA LEU A 173 37.01 22.15 6.25
C LEU A 173 37.57 20.73 6.18
N GLY A 174 36.72 19.75 5.83
CA GLY A 174 37.13 18.37 5.64
C GLY A 174 35.94 17.43 5.50
N ASN A 175 35.21 17.54 4.39
CA ASN A 175 34.19 16.56 4.00
C ASN A 175 34.90 15.25 3.60
N GLN A 176 35.17 14.40 4.58
CA GLN A 176 35.40 12.97 4.39
C GLN A 176 34.51 12.25 5.39
N GLY A 177 33.79 11.23 4.92
CA GLY A 177 32.81 10.47 5.69
C GLY A 177 33.21 10.33 7.15
N GLY A 178 32.47 11.03 8.01
CA GLY A 178 32.66 10.92 9.44
C GLY A 178 32.33 9.50 9.82
N THR A 179 33.37 8.72 10.18
CA THR A 179 33.20 7.50 10.97
C THR A 179 32.25 7.83 12.11
N GLY A 180 31.11 7.15 12.17
CA GLY A 180 30.17 7.35 13.26
C GLY A 180 30.91 7.32 14.58
N VAL A 181 30.72 8.38 15.37
CA VAL A 181 31.25 8.42 16.72
C VAL A 181 30.74 7.17 17.41
N PHE A 182 31.65 6.35 17.98
CA PHE A 182 31.27 5.23 18.83
C PHE A 182 30.34 5.77 19.90
N VAL A 183 29.06 5.47 19.71
CA VAL A 183 28.00 5.87 20.59
C VAL A 183 27.99 4.91 21.81
N ASN A 184 27.44 5.37 22.93
CA ASN A 184 27.57 4.72 24.23
C ASN A 184 26.88 3.34 24.25
N ASN A 185 27.14 2.54 25.29
CA ASN A 185 26.45 1.27 25.50
C ASN A 185 24.92 1.48 25.55
N GLY A 186 24.20 1.05 24.50
CA GLY A 186 22.76 1.24 24.34
C GLY A 186 22.33 2.04 23.10
N ASP A 187 23.28 2.63 22.39
CA ASP A 187 23.03 3.29 21.12
C ASP A 187 23.22 2.31 19.93
N ALA A 188 22.59 2.64 18.80
CA ALA A 188 22.67 1.91 17.55
C ALA A 188 24.11 1.51 17.19
N VAL A 189 24.36 0.22 17.00
CA VAL A 189 25.68 -0.20 16.54
C VAL A 189 25.66 -0.09 15.02
N GLN A 190 26.35 0.91 14.46
CA GLN A 190 26.56 1.07 13.01
C GLN A 190 27.18 -0.16 12.32
N SER A 191 27.50 -1.23 13.05
CA SER A 191 28.03 -2.48 12.51
C SER A 191 27.00 -3.38 11.82
N THR A 192 25.70 -3.06 11.85
CA THR A 192 24.65 -3.78 11.09
C THR A 192 24.33 -3.09 9.76
N ALA A 193 25.21 -2.19 9.32
CA ALA A 193 25.05 -1.48 8.08
C ALA A 193 24.75 -2.48 6.94
N ILE A 194 23.84 -2.10 6.05
CA ILE A 194 23.56 -2.82 4.79
C ILE A 194 24.80 -2.76 3.83
N ASP A 195 25.95 -2.30 4.35
CA ASP A 195 27.01 -1.61 3.63
C ASP A 195 27.63 -2.40 2.48
N TYR A 196 28.13 -1.56 1.56
CA TYR A 196 28.68 -1.85 0.25
C TYR A 196 30.10 -2.49 0.29
N ASP A 197 30.55 -2.90 -0.90
CA ASP A 197 31.74 -3.70 -1.27
C ASP A 197 32.89 -3.84 -0.24
N GLY A 198 33.17 -5.09 0.13
CA GLY A 198 34.36 -5.50 0.89
C GLY A 198 34.13 -6.06 2.29
N SER A 199 32.97 -5.80 2.92
CA SER A 199 32.64 -6.35 4.25
C SER A 199 31.89 -7.69 4.16
N PRO A 200 32.26 -8.72 4.94
CA PRO A 200 31.57 -10.00 4.96
C PRO A 200 30.24 -9.89 5.71
N GLY A 201 29.17 -9.50 5.02
CA GLY A 201 27.80 -9.73 5.46
C GLY A 201 26.84 -8.60 5.14
N ASN A 202 26.16 -8.68 3.98
CA ASN A 202 24.96 -7.88 3.74
C ASN A 202 23.80 -8.58 4.47
N ALA A 203 23.75 -8.43 5.80
CA ALA A 203 22.71 -9.07 6.61
C ALA A 203 21.32 -8.66 6.07
N GLY A 204 20.47 -9.65 5.79
CA GLY A 204 19.13 -9.40 5.26
C GLY A 204 19.03 -9.12 3.76
N VAL A 205 20.13 -9.18 3.00
CA VAL A 205 20.10 -9.01 1.54
C VAL A 205 20.51 -10.30 0.83
N THR A 206 19.64 -10.81 -0.04
CA THR A 206 19.87 -11.97 -0.91
C THR A 206 20.05 -11.51 -2.35
N PHE A 207 21.13 -11.95 -3.01
CA PHE A 207 21.43 -11.64 -4.42
C PHE A 207 21.20 -12.86 -5.30
N ASN A 208 21.03 -12.64 -6.60
CA ASN A 208 20.71 -13.68 -7.60
C ASN A 208 19.43 -14.46 -7.24
N PHE A 209 18.45 -13.80 -6.63
CA PHE A 209 17.18 -14.42 -6.30
C PHE A 209 16.32 -14.60 -7.57
N ASP A 210 15.70 -15.77 -7.73
CA ASP A 210 14.83 -16.05 -8.87
C ASP A 210 13.40 -15.60 -8.56
N HIS A 211 13.01 -14.47 -9.15
CA HIS A 211 11.67 -13.89 -9.01
C HIS A 211 10.67 -14.38 -10.07
N SER A 212 10.99 -15.41 -10.87
CA SER A 212 10.11 -15.87 -11.96
C SER A 212 8.70 -16.26 -11.50
N VAL A 213 8.56 -16.86 -10.32
CA VAL A 213 7.25 -17.21 -9.74
C VAL A 213 6.49 -15.94 -9.35
N LEU A 214 7.16 -14.96 -8.74
CA LEU A 214 6.55 -13.68 -8.35
C LEU A 214 6.12 -12.86 -9.57
N LEU A 215 6.95 -12.81 -10.61
CA LEU A 215 6.61 -12.10 -11.84
C LEU A 215 5.43 -12.76 -12.58
N SER A 216 5.35 -14.09 -12.57
CA SER A 216 4.19 -14.82 -13.10
C SER A 216 2.92 -14.49 -12.31
N ASP A 217 3.00 -14.48 -10.97
CA ASP A 217 1.89 -14.13 -10.07
C ASP A 217 1.35 -12.71 -10.33
N LEU A 218 2.26 -11.74 -10.51
CA LEU A 218 1.89 -10.36 -10.83
C LEU A 218 1.26 -10.23 -12.22
N ALA A 219 1.79 -10.95 -13.23
CA ALA A 219 1.22 -10.95 -14.57
C ALA A 219 -0.17 -11.59 -14.62
N ASP A 220 -0.37 -12.71 -13.90
CA ASP A 220 -1.67 -13.35 -13.77
C ASP A 220 -2.66 -12.46 -13.02
N THR A 221 -2.20 -11.79 -11.95
CA THR A 221 -3.01 -10.82 -11.19
C THR A 221 -3.44 -9.64 -12.05
N ARG A 222 -2.51 -9.03 -12.82
CA ARG A 222 -2.81 -7.97 -13.79
C ARG A 222 -3.93 -8.38 -14.74
N ASN A 223 -3.77 -9.54 -15.38
CA ASN A 223 -4.75 -10.07 -16.33
C ASN A 223 -6.12 -10.29 -15.66
N ALA A 224 -6.13 -10.78 -14.42
CA ALA A 224 -7.35 -10.99 -13.66
C ALA A 224 -8.05 -9.66 -13.30
N ILE A 225 -7.31 -8.65 -12.81
CA ILE A 225 -7.85 -7.32 -12.47
C ILE A 225 -8.46 -6.64 -13.71
N ASN A 226 -7.76 -6.70 -14.84
CA ASN A 226 -8.23 -6.13 -16.10
C ASN A 226 -9.50 -6.82 -16.63
N ALA A 227 -9.66 -8.12 -16.35
CA ALA A 227 -10.84 -8.88 -16.73
C ALA A 227 -12.06 -8.62 -15.81
N LEU A 228 -11.87 -8.00 -14.64
CA LEU A 228 -12.97 -7.73 -13.72
C LEU A 228 -13.96 -6.70 -14.32
N PRO A 229 -15.28 -6.95 -14.23
CA PRO A 229 -16.25 -5.94 -14.60
C PRO A 229 -16.25 -4.80 -13.58
N SER A 230 -16.35 -3.58 -14.09
CA SER A 230 -16.58 -2.40 -13.27
C SER A 230 -17.89 -2.54 -12.49
N THR A 231 -17.84 -2.27 -11.19
CA THR A 231 -19.02 -2.16 -10.33
C THR A 231 -19.49 -0.72 -10.19
N GLY A 232 -18.59 0.25 -10.40
CA GLY A 232 -18.93 1.66 -10.35
C GLY A 232 -17.93 2.55 -11.07
N ILE A 233 -18.37 3.77 -11.36
CA ILE A 233 -17.55 4.80 -12.00
C ILE A 233 -17.46 5.99 -11.06
N LEU A 234 -16.23 6.34 -10.68
CA LEU A 234 -15.91 7.55 -9.95
C LEU A 234 -15.55 8.65 -10.94
N ASN A 235 -16.49 9.57 -11.15
CA ASN A 235 -16.30 10.70 -12.04
C ASN A 235 -15.72 11.89 -11.27
N VAL A 236 -14.48 12.23 -11.61
CA VAL A 236 -13.76 13.45 -11.17
C VAL A 236 -13.59 14.45 -12.32
N SER A 237 -14.14 14.14 -13.51
CA SER A 237 -14.06 14.99 -14.70
C SER A 237 -14.89 16.27 -14.59
N ASN A 238 -15.90 16.28 -13.73
CA ASN A 238 -16.84 17.40 -13.60
C ASN A 238 -16.30 18.56 -12.73
N GLY A 239 -15.13 18.37 -12.11
CA GLY A 239 -14.49 19.33 -11.21
C GLY A 239 -13.36 20.14 -11.85
N ASN A 240 -12.53 20.77 -11.01
CA ASN A 240 -11.35 21.58 -11.40
C ASN A 240 -10.19 20.75 -12.01
N GLY A 241 -10.45 20.00 -13.08
CA GLY A 241 -9.42 19.25 -13.82
C GLY A 241 -8.90 18.02 -13.07
N GLY A 242 -9.80 17.10 -12.72
CA GLY A 242 -9.47 15.82 -12.06
C GLY A 242 -9.36 15.88 -10.54
N GLN A 243 -9.65 17.03 -9.92
CA GLN A 243 -9.63 17.21 -8.48
C GLN A 243 -10.86 16.58 -7.79
N PHE A 244 -10.66 15.99 -6.61
CA PHE A 244 -11.77 15.65 -5.71
C PHE A 244 -12.44 16.92 -5.18
N ASP A 245 -13.72 17.11 -5.48
CA ASP A 245 -14.51 18.27 -5.04
C ASP A 245 -16.00 17.92 -4.87
N ASN A 246 -16.85 18.91 -4.62
CA ASN A 246 -18.29 18.69 -4.40
C ASN A 246 -19.04 18.27 -5.68
N SER A 247 -18.39 18.29 -6.84
CA SER A 247 -18.91 17.79 -8.10
C SER A 247 -18.47 16.35 -8.41
N THR A 248 -17.57 15.78 -7.59
CA THR A 248 -17.21 14.37 -7.66
C THR A 248 -18.45 13.50 -7.44
N THR A 249 -18.69 12.56 -8.35
CA THR A 249 -19.85 11.66 -8.29
C THR A 249 -19.41 10.21 -8.44
N LEU A 250 -20.12 9.31 -7.77
CA LEU A 250 -19.96 7.87 -7.94
C LEU A 250 -21.27 7.27 -8.44
N SER A 251 -21.22 6.57 -9.57
CA SER A 251 -22.33 5.76 -10.05
C SER A 251 -22.01 4.29 -9.82
N GLY A 252 -22.82 3.58 -9.02
CA GLY A 252 -22.59 2.17 -8.69
C GLY A 252 -23.33 1.76 -7.42
N PRO A 253 -23.09 0.54 -6.89
CA PRO A 253 -23.62 0.10 -5.60
C PRO A 253 -22.92 0.78 -4.41
N ALA A 254 -21.67 1.23 -4.61
CA ALA A 254 -20.98 2.09 -3.66
C ALA A 254 -21.53 3.53 -3.73
N SER A 255 -21.37 4.28 -2.64
CA SER A 255 -21.85 5.66 -2.52
C SER A 255 -20.74 6.60 -2.07
N ILE A 256 -20.83 7.87 -2.46
CA ILE A 256 -19.95 8.93 -1.98
C ILE A 256 -20.73 9.88 -1.09
N ALA A 257 -20.17 10.18 0.06
CA ALA A 257 -20.57 11.29 0.89
C ALA A 257 -19.38 12.24 1.02
N SER A 258 -19.53 13.46 0.50
CA SER A 258 -18.64 14.56 0.87
C SER A 258 -19.23 15.23 2.10
N THR A 259 -18.54 15.17 3.23
CA THR A 259 -18.95 15.91 4.42
C THR A 259 -18.02 17.11 4.55
N PRO A 260 -18.47 18.35 4.33
CA PRO A 260 -17.65 19.50 4.69
C PRO A 260 -17.46 19.45 6.20
N THR A 261 -16.26 19.12 6.66
CA THR A 261 -15.91 19.12 8.08
C THR A 261 -15.94 20.56 8.55
N PRO A 262 -16.90 20.99 9.40
CA PRO A 262 -16.89 22.34 9.91
C PRO A 262 -15.80 22.40 10.96
N ASN A 263 -14.64 22.97 10.63
CA ASN A 263 -13.61 23.29 11.61
C ASN A 263 -14.18 24.31 12.61
N THR A 264 -14.73 23.82 13.72
CA THR A 264 -15.24 24.64 14.80
C THR A 264 -14.09 25.25 15.59
N SER A 265 -13.67 26.47 15.25
CA SER A 265 -13.46 27.58 16.23
C SER A 265 -12.88 28.86 15.64
N THR A 266 -12.33 28.85 14.43
CA THR A 266 -12.00 30.07 13.67
C THR A 266 -12.01 29.70 12.19
N TYR A 267 -13.02 30.17 11.46
CA TYR A 267 -13.11 29.96 10.02
C TYR A 267 -11.92 30.65 9.33
N ASP A 268 -10.89 29.88 9.01
CA ASP A 268 -9.85 30.25 8.07
C ASP A 268 -10.26 29.73 6.69
N PRO A 269 -10.71 30.58 5.75
CA PRO A 269 -11.07 30.17 4.40
C PRO A 269 -9.88 29.67 3.57
N SER A 270 -8.65 29.68 4.10
CA SER A 270 -7.48 29.06 3.48
C SER A 270 -7.23 27.60 3.91
N SER A 271 -7.99 27.08 4.89
CA SER A 271 -7.86 25.70 5.40
C SER A 271 -9.05 24.82 4.98
N ASP A 272 -9.44 24.89 3.70
CA ASP A 272 -10.62 24.20 3.13
C ASP A 272 -10.38 22.68 3.01
N SER A 273 -9.93 22.05 4.09
CA SER A 273 -9.81 20.60 4.24
C SER A 273 -11.17 19.96 4.10
N ARG A 274 -11.28 19.01 3.16
CA ARG A 274 -12.52 18.26 2.91
C ARG A 274 -12.28 16.79 3.13
N ASP A 275 -13.24 16.16 3.80
CA ASP A 275 -13.30 14.72 3.93
C ASP A 275 -14.21 14.16 2.82
N PHE A 276 -13.60 13.40 1.91
CA PHE A 276 -14.29 12.63 0.89
C PHE A 276 -14.42 11.19 1.37
N THR A 277 -15.64 10.76 1.70
CA THR A 277 -15.88 9.38 2.13
C THR A 277 -16.49 8.57 0.99
N ILE A 278 -15.77 7.54 0.55
CA ILE A 278 -16.30 6.50 -0.33
C ILE A 278 -16.79 5.35 0.55
N THR A 279 -18.10 5.07 0.54
CA THR A 279 -18.69 3.96 1.29
C THR A 279 -18.97 2.79 0.35
N LEU A 280 -18.30 1.67 0.61
CA LEU A 280 -18.35 0.45 -0.17
C LEU A 280 -19.55 -0.43 0.22
N SER A 281 -19.97 -1.28 -0.72
CA SER A 281 -20.83 -2.43 -0.42
C SER A 281 -19.96 -3.62 0.03
N ASP A 282 -20.57 -4.58 0.74
CA ASP A 282 -19.91 -5.85 1.06
C ASP A 282 -19.46 -6.58 -0.22
N GLY A 283 -18.32 -7.28 -0.14
CA GLY A 283 -17.68 -7.97 -1.26
C GLY A 283 -16.65 -7.12 -2.00
N LEU A 284 -16.28 -7.57 -3.20
CA LEU A 284 -15.34 -6.87 -4.07
C LEU A 284 -16.04 -5.75 -4.84
N ASN A 285 -15.54 -4.53 -4.68
CA ASN A 285 -15.91 -3.37 -5.46
C ASN A 285 -14.79 -3.10 -6.47
N VAL A 286 -15.16 -2.90 -7.74
CA VAL A 286 -14.23 -2.47 -8.80
C VAL A 286 -14.71 -1.11 -9.27
N ILE A 287 -13.93 -0.06 -9.02
CA ILE A 287 -14.34 1.31 -9.28
C ILE A 287 -13.36 1.92 -10.29
N ASP A 288 -13.88 2.30 -11.45
CA ASP A 288 -13.07 2.96 -12.48
C ASP A 288 -13.13 4.47 -12.33
N PHE A 289 -12.01 5.13 -12.48
CA PHE A 289 -11.98 6.58 -12.55
C PHE A 289 -12.34 7.08 -13.95
N THR A 290 -13.05 8.20 -14.00
CA THR A 290 -13.24 8.96 -15.24
C THR A 290 -12.89 10.42 -15.00
N THR A 291 -11.87 10.90 -15.70
CA THR A 291 -11.25 12.20 -15.44
C THR A 291 -11.47 13.22 -16.57
N GLY A 292 -11.88 12.73 -17.76
CA GLY A 292 -11.90 13.52 -18.98
C GLY A 292 -10.50 13.80 -19.55
N GLY A 293 -9.50 12.97 -19.23
CA GLY A 293 -8.11 13.10 -19.66
C GLY A 293 -7.25 14.01 -18.78
N ASN A 294 -7.62 14.20 -17.50
CA ASN A 294 -6.85 14.99 -16.54
C ASN A 294 -6.29 14.08 -15.43
N ASP A 295 -5.11 14.39 -14.92
CA ASP A 295 -4.60 13.72 -13.72
C ASP A 295 -5.58 13.84 -12.55
N ILE A 296 -5.66 12.77 -11.75
CA ILE A 296 -6.49 12.72 -10.56
C ILE A 296 -5.72 13.38 -9.42
N LYS A 297 -6.34 14.36 -8.76
CA LYS A 297 -5.68 15.18 -7.74
C LYS A 297 -6.42 15.14 -6.41
N LEU A 298 -5.72 14.69 -5.37
CA LEU A 298 -6.14 14.85 -3.98
C LEU A 298 -5.20 15.88 -3.31
N ASP A 299 -5.71 17.08 -3.09
CA ASP A 299 -4.92 18.19 -2.53
C ASP A 299 -5.63 18.79 -1.31
N ASN A 300 -4.88 19.05 -0.25
CA ASN A 300 -5.36 19.61 1.02
C ASN A 300 -6.65 18.92 1.53
N SER A 301 -6.76 17.59 1.44
CA SER A 301 -7.99 16.87 1.79
C SER A 301 -7.74 15.45 2.32
N ASN A 302 -8.77 14.87 2.93
CA ASN A 302 -8.78 13.48 3.34
C ASN A 302 -9.66 12.66 2.38
N LEU A 303 -9.12 11.56 1.85
CA LEU A 303 -9.90 10.52 1.19
C LEU A 303 -10.08 9.35 2.16
N ILE A 304 -11.32 9.09 2.56
CA ILE A 304 -11.70 8.05 3.51
C ILE A 304 -12.41 6.93 2.75
N ILE A 305 -11.83 5.73 2.74
CA ILE A 305 -12.47 4.54 2.18
C ILE A 305 -13.12 3.76 3.31
N ASN A 306 -14.45 3.76 3.36
CA ASN A 306 -15.24 3.13 4.39
C ASN A 306 -15.98 1.88 3.88
N GLY A 307 -16.09 0.86 4.70
CA GLY A 307 -16.77 -0.39 4.39
C GLY A 307 -16.80 -1.31 5.60
N SER A 308 -17.55 -2.41 5.50
CA SER A 308 -17.51 -3.51 6.47
C SER A 308 -16.20 -4.30 6.39
N ASP A 309 -16.00 -5.24 7.31
CA ASP A 309 -14.90 -6.23 7.27
C ASP A 309 -14.95 -7.17 6.05
N GLU A 310 -16.11 -7.28 5.41
CA GLU A 310 -16.32 -8.04 4.18
C GLU A 310 -16.12 -7.20 2.91
N SER A 311 -15.83 -5.90 3.05
CA SER A 311 -15.65 -4.99 1.92
C SER A 311 -14.20 -4.99 1.42
N SER A 312 -14.03 -5.02 0.10
CA SER A 312 -12.76 -4.76 -0.58
C SER A 312 -12.99 -3.91 -1.82
N VAL A 313 -11.96 -3.17 -2.26
CA VAL A 313 -12.03 -2.32 -3.44
C VAL A 313 -10.75 -2.34 -4.25
N ILE A 314 -10.92 -2.32 -5.57
CA ILE A 314 -9.89 -2.02 -6.55
C ILE A 314 -10.34 -0.76 -7.30
N PHE A 315 -9.57 0.30 -7.13
CA PHE A 315 -9.67 1.52 -7.90
C PHE A 315 -8.78 1.40 -9.13
N ARG A 316 -9.35 1.54 -10.34
CA ARG A 316 -8.60 1.43 -11.60
C ARG A 316 -8.49 2.79 -12.30
N PHE A 317 -7.33 3.02 -12.90
CA PHE A 317 -7.02 4.20 -13.71
C PHE A 317 -6.48 3.76 -15.06
N ASP A 318 -6.89 4.43 -16.13
CA ASP A 318 -6.55 4.04 -17.50
C ASP A 318 -5.30 4.79 -17.99
N ASP A 319 -5.39 6.12 -18.12
CA ASP A 319 -4.36 6.94 -18.77
C ASP A 319 -3.85 8.11 -17.90
N GLU A 320 -4.29 8.16 -16.64
CA GLU A 320 -4.12 9.33 -15.78
C GLU A 320 -3.25 9.06 -14.54
N ASN A 321 -2.42 10.04 -14.19
CA ASN A 321 -1.62 9.99 -12.98
C ASN A 321 -2.50 10.25 -11.74
N PHE A 322 -2.17 9.60 -10.62
CA PHE A 322 -2.80 9.87 -9.32
C PHE A 322 -1.83 10.64 -8.41
N LEU A 323 -2.13 11.93 -8.22
CA LEU A 323 -1.28 12.89 -7.55
C LEU A 323 -1.91 13.35 -6.24
N VAL A 324 -1.22 13.10 -5.14
CA VAL A 324 -1.68 13.38 -3.78
C VAL A 324 -0.71 14.34 -3.12
N SER A 325 -1.21 15.47 -2.65
CA SER A 325 -0.41 16.51 -2.00
C SER A 325 -1.09 17.02 -0.74
N ASN A 326 -0.34 17.15 0.35
CA ASN A 326 -0.87 17.68 1.62
C ASN A 326 -2.19 17.00 2.00
N SER A 327 -2.25 15.67 1.91
CA SER A 327 -3.53 14.95 1.96
C SER A 327 -3.36 13.58 2.61
N ASN A 328 -4.46 13.04 3.12
CA ASN A 328 -4.46 11.71 3.73
C ASN A 328 -5.35 10.74 2.96
N ILE A 329 -4.89 9.50 2.81
CA ILE A 329 -5.70 8.36 2.36
C ILE A 329 -5.88 7.44 3.57
N LEU A 330 -7.13 7.27 4.00
CA LEU A 330 -7.50 6.69 5.28
C LEU A 330 -8.55 5.59 5.10
N LEU A 331 -8.54 4.60 6.00
CA LEU A 331 -9.65 3.67 6.13
C LEU A 331 -10.71 4.23 7.07
N GLY A 332 -11.98 4.00 6.75
CA GLY A 332 -13.11 4.31 7.62
C GLY A 332 -13.22 3.36 8.81
N ASP A 333 -13.95 3.76 9.85
CA ASP A 333 -14.17 2.95 11.05
C ASP A 333 -15.27 1.87 10.90
N GLY A 334 -15.79 1.67 9.68
CA GLY A 334 -16.84 0.68 9.38
C GLY A 334 -16.42 -0.79 9.50
N GLY A 335 -15.12 -1.07 9.67
CA GLY A 335 -14.59 -2.44 9.82
C GLY A 335 -13.71 -2.93 8.66
N ILE A 336 -13.60 -2.15 7.57
CA ILE A 336 -12.75 -2.48 6.43
C ILE A 336 -11.31 -2.81 6.84
N GLY A 337 -10.79 -3.92 6.31
CA GLY A 337 -9.48 -4.44 6.64
C GLY A 337 -8.32 -3.61 6.08
N GLY A 338 -7.21 -3.57 6.81
CA GLY A 338 -5.92 -3.14 6.26
C GLY A 338 -5.50 -4.11 5.16
N GLY A 339 -5.32 -3.60 3.93
CA GLY A 339 -5.11 -4.45 2.76
C GLY A 339 -6.37 -4.74 1.95
N SER A 340 -7.52 -4.17 2.27
CA SER A 340 -8.73 -4.31 1.46
C SER A 340 -8.87 -3.24 0.35
N VAL A 341 -7.91 -2.31 0.23
CA VAL A 341 -7.95 -1.19 -0.72
C VAL A 341 -6.74 -1.25 -1.65
N MET A 342 -6.99 -1.34 -2.96
CA MET A 342 -5.96 -1.24 -4.00
C MET A 342 -6.27 -0.08 -4.94
N PHE A 343 -5.23 0.67 -5.27
CA PHE A 343 -5.17 1.60 -6.39
C PHE A 343 -4.28 0.97 -7.47
N TYR A 344 -4.82 0.83 -8.67
CA TYR A 344 -4.26 0.02 -9.73
C TYR A 344 -4.26 0.74 -11.07
N THR A 345 -3.16 0.63 -11.80
CA THR A 345 -3.08 0.99 -13.22
C THR A 345 -2.17 0.00 -13.94
N ASP A 346 -2.46 -0.26 -15.21
CA ASP A 346 -1.61 -0.99 -16.16
C ASP A 346 -1.11 -0.09 -17.29
N GLN A 347 -1.07 1.22 -17.05
CA GLN A 347 -0.58 2.19 -18.01
C GLN A 347 0.89 1.94 -18.36
N ASP A 348 1.18 1.86 -19.66
CA ASP A 348 2.53 1.81 -20.21
C ASP A 348 3.14 3.22 -20.29
N SER A 349 3.70 3.70 -19.19
CA SER A 349 4.28 5.04 -19.10
C SER A 349 5.54 5.08 -18.23
N ASN A 350 6.53 5.87 -18.66
CA ASN A 350 7.73 6.16 -17.85
C ASN A 350 7.55 7.37 -16.91
N ASP A 351 6.32 7.83 -16.69
CA ASP A 351 6.00 8.96 -15.80
C ASP A 351 5.75 8.51 -14.35
N THR A 352 5.67 9.48 -13.44
CA THR A 352 5.18 9.27 -12.08
C THR A 352 3.67 9.03 -12.11
N LEU A 353 3.27 7.76 -12.09
CA LEU A 353 1.86 7.34 -12.10
C LEU A 353 1.21 7.54 -10.72
N PHE A 354 1.98 7.36 -9.64
CA PHE A 354 1.54 7.65 -8.29
C PHE A 354 2.52 8.60 -7.62
N GLY A 355 2.08 9.84 -7.39
CA GLY A 355 2.89 10.88 -6.76
C GLY A 355 2.30 11.28 -5.40
N PHE A 356 3.10 11.21 -4.34
CA PHE A 356 2.71 11.56 -2.98
C PHE A 356 3.66 12.58 -2.39
N ASN A 357 3.15 13.72 -1.96
CA ASN A 357 3.94 14.75 -1.30
C ASN A 357 3.25 15.21 -0.03
N ASN A 358 3.89 15.02 1.12
CA ASN A 358 3.36 15.40 2.42
C ASN A 358 2.03 14.69 2.72
N THR A 359 2.08 13.38 2.93
CA THR A 359 0.88 12.53 2.97
C THR A 359 0.88 11.48 4.06
N ILE A 360 -0.30 11.15 4.59
CA ILE A 360 -0.51 9.93 5.36
C ILE A 360 -1.27 8.92 4.51
N ILE A 361 -0.74 7.72 4.37
CA ILE A 361 -1.38 6.62 3.64
C ILE A 361 -1.61 5.49 4.63
N ASN A 362 -2.86 5.10 4.85
CA ASN A 362 -3.20 4.04 5.79
C ASN A 362 -4.08 2.97 5.13
N GLY A 363 -3.52 1.78 4.95
CA GLY A 363 -4.27 0.58 4.57
C GLY A 363 -4.55 0.40 3.08
N ALA A 364 -3.90 1.18 2.21
CA ALA A 364 -4.05 1.10 0.76
C ALA A 364 -2.75 0.63 0.08
N ALA A 365 -2.88 -0.18 -0.97
CA ALA A 365 -1.78 -0.59 -1.85
C ALA A 365 -1.83 0.18 -3.18
N PHE A 366 -0.66 0.41 -3.79
CA PHE A 366 -0.52 1.13 -5.07
C PHE A 366 0.28 0.28 -6.03
N TRP A 367 -0.38 -0.16 -7.10
CA TRP A 367 0.13 -1.12 -8.06
C TRP A 367 0.11 -0.48 -9.46
N SER A 368 1.28 -0.30 -10.04
CA SER A 368 1.49 -0.04 -11.45
C SER A 368 2.06 -1.31 -12.06
N LEU A 369 1.29 -1.96 -12.93
CA LEU A 369 1.67 -3.21 -13.61
C LEU A 369 1.72 -3.07 -15.14
N GLY A 370 1.99 -1.86 -15.64
CA GLY A 370 2.20 -1.64 -17.08
C GLY A 370 3.37 -2.49 -17.60
N ASP A 371 3.33 -2.83 -18.88
CA ASP A 371 4.45 -3.45 -19.60
C ASP A 371 5.58 -2.43 -19.91
N GLY A 372 5.33 -1.13 -19.75
CA GLY A 372 6.16 -0.05 -20.31
C GLY A 372 6.65 1.04 -19.35
N GLY A 373 6.95 0.73 -18.09
CA GLY A 373 7.38 1.72 -17.10
C GLY A 373 6.36 1.92 -15.98
N GLY A 374 6.72 2.80 -15.05
CA GLY A 374 5.80 3.30 -14.03
C GLY A 374 6.55 3.67 -12.77
N GLU A 375 6.48 4.95 -12.37
CA GLU A 375 7.12 5.42 -11.16
C GLU A 375 6.10 5.69 -10.03
N ILE A 376 6.41 5.18 -8.85
CA ILE A 376 5.81 5.60 -7.59
C ILE A 376 6.82 6.51 -6.89
N SER A 377 6.42 7.75 -6.62
CA SER A 377 7.28 8.74 -5.95
C SER A 377 6.60 9.25 -4.68
N VAL A 378 7.26 9.09 -3.54
CA VAL A 378 6.78 9.54 -2.23
C VAL A 378 7.80 10.46 -1.59
N GLN A 379 7.38 11.68 -1.30
CA GLN A 379 8.14 12.66 -0.53
C GLN A 379 7.39 13.00 0.76
N ASN A 380 8.04 12.87 1.91
CA ASN A 380 7.47 13.20 3.21
C ASN A 380 6.18 12.42 3.51
N GLY A 381 6.25 11.09 3.41
CA GLY A 381 5.10 10.19 3.55
C GLY A 381 5.17 9.32 4.81
N GLN A 382 4.01 9.00 5.41
CA GLN A 382 3.97 8.00 6.49
C GLN A 382 2.70 7.15 6.52
N GLY A 383 2.75 6.02 7.21
CA GLY A 383 1.60 5.17 7.49
C GLY A 383 1.82 3.69 7.15
N CYS A 384 0.84 3.06 6.52
CA CYS A 384 0.85 1.63 6.20
C CYS A 384 0.35 1.37 4.77
N THR A 385 1.19 0.75 3.94
CA THR A 385 0.91 0.62 2.49
C THR A 385 1.73 -0.52 1.85
N GLN A 386 1.61 -0.69 0.54
CA GLN A 386 2.42 -1.54 -0.32
C GLN A 386 2.60 -0.85 -1.67
N PHE A 387 3.80 -0.95 -2.23
CA PHE A 387 4.15 -0.35 -3.52
C PHE A 387 4.60 -1.45 -4.50
N VAL A 388 3.99 -1.47 -5.68
CA VAL A 388 4.39 -2.34 -6.79
C VAL A 388 4.47 -1.46 -8.04
N ALA A 389 5.66 -1.30 -8.61
CA ALA A 389 5.89 -0.48 -9.80
C ALA A 389 7.29 -0.73 -10.36
N ASP A 390 7.60 -0.27 -11.56
CA ASP A 390 8.95 -0.41 -12.11
C ASP A 390 9.98 0.39 -11.32
N THR A 391 9.63 1.60 -10.89
CA THR A 391 10.48 2.45 -10.06
C THR A 391 9.73 2.91 -8.81
N VAL A 392 10.38 2.82 -7.65
CA VAL A 392 9.86 3.28 -6.35
C VAL A 392 10.89 4.21 -5.70
N LEU A 393 10.55 5.49 -5.62
CA LEU A 393 11.37 6.55 -5.03
C LEU A 393 10.72 7.05 -3.74
N LEU A 394 11.40 6.88 -2.62
CA LEU A 394 10.92 7.23 -1.29
C LEU A 394 11.92 8.19 -0.62
N SER A 395 11.52 9.42 -0.33
CA SER A 395 12.32 10.38 0.43
C SER A 395 11.56 10.85 1.66
N ASP A 396 12.23 10.85 2.81
CA ASP A 396 11.67 11.29 4.08
C ASP A 396 10.42 10.47 4.42
N VAL A 397 10.54 9.14 4.45
CA VAL A 397 9.39 8.26 4.59
C VAL A 397 9.36 7.45 5.89
N ARG A 398 8.16 7.13 6.33
CA ARG A 398 7.93 6.27 7.49
C ARG A 398 6.76 5.32 7.26
N PHE A 399 7.04 4.18 6.64
CA PHE A 399 6.02 3.20 6.29
C PHE A 399 6.19 1.87 6.99
N THR A 400 5.09 1.15 7.13
CA THR A 400 5.03 -0.28 7.42
C THR A 400 4.11 -0.96 6.39
N LYS A 401 4.16 -2.29 6.31
CA LYS A 401 3.43 -3.02 5.27
C LYS A 401 1.97 -3.24 5.67
N CYS A 402 1.05 -2.75 4.84
CA CYS A 402 -0.34 -3.18 4.78
C CYS A 402 -0.58 -3.70 3.37
N ALA A 403 -0.14 -4.94 3.12
CA ALA A 403 -0.26 -5.55 1.81
C ALA A 403 -1.72 -5.78 1.45
N TYR A 404 -2.04 -5.66 0.17
CA TYR A 404 -3.38 -5.96 -0.30
C TYR A 404 -3.65 -7.47 -0.15
N MET A 405 -4.69 -7.80 0.60
CA MET A 405 -5.18 -9.14 0.81
C MET A 405 -6.69 -9.08 0.67
N ILE A 406 -7.22 -9.85 -0.27
CA ILE A 406 -8.66 -9.99 -0.31
C ILE A 406 -9.04 -11.06 0.69
N PRO A 407 -9.92 -10.78 1.67
CA PRO A 407 -10.36 -11.79 2.60
C PRO A 407 -10.89 -12.99 1.82
N GLU A 408 -10.28 -14.16 1.99
CA GLU A 408 -10.86 -15.36 1.41
C GLU A 408 -12.29 -15.47 1.93
N PRO A 409 -13.30 -15.69 1.07
CA PRO A 409 -14.69 -15.74 1.49
C PRO A 409 -14.95 -16.96 2.38
N SER A 410 -14.63 -16.79 3.65
CA SER A 410 -15.00 -17.59 4.80
C SER A 410 -14.77 -19.10 4.65
N SER A 411 -13.64 -19.55 5.21
CA SER A 411 -13.45 -20.89 5.79
C SER A 411 -14.63 -21.33 6.71
N LEU A 412 -15.50 -20.40 7.10
CA LEU A 412 -16.77 -20.60 7.80
C LEU A 412 -17.79 -21.43 6.99
N ALA A 413 -17.82 -21.30 5.66
CA ALA A 413 -18.66 -22.14 4.79
C ALA A 413 -18.23 -23.61 4.84
N LEU A 414 -16.93 -23.88 4.98
CA LEU A 414 -16.39 -25.23 5.10
C LEU A 414 -16.71 -25.86 6.46
N ILE A 415 -16.81 -25.07 7.54
CA ILE A 415 -17.21 -25.54 8.88
C ILE A 415 -18.71 -25.88 8.91
N ILE A 416 -19.56 -25.09 8.24
CA ILE A 416 -21.01 -25.39 8.17
C ILE A 416 -21.26 -26.64 7.31
N LEU A 417 -20.56 -26.81 6.18
CA LEU A 417 -20.71 -28.01 5.35
C LEU A 417 -20.20 -29.27 6.07
N SER A 418 -19.05 -29.17 6.75
CA SER A 418 -18.51 -30.31 7.52
C SER A 418 -19.38 -30.66 8.74
N GLY A 419 -19.97 -29.66 9.40
CA GLY A 419 -20.96 -29.87 10.47
C GLY A 419 -22.25 -30.56 9.99
N VAL A 420 -22.80 -30.14 8.85
CA VAL A 420 -24.01 -30.76 8.27
C VAL A 420 -23.73 -32.18 7.74
N CYS A 421 -22.55 -32.45 7.18
CA CYS A 421 -22.15 -33.79 6.77
C CYS A 421 -21.88 -34.73 7.97
N MET A 422 -21.39 -34.21 9.10
CA MET A 422 -21.23 -34.98 10.33
C MET A 422 -22.57 -35.31 11.02
N LEU A 423 -23.55 -34.41 10.96
CA LEU A 423 -24.88 -34.64 11.56
C LEU A 423 -25.72 -35.68 10.80
N LYS A 424 -25.45 -35.88 9.51
CA LYS A 424 -26.17 -36.87 8.67
C LYS A 424 -25.68 -38.31 8.83
N ARG A 425 -24.66 -38.57 9.65
CA ARG A 425 -24.13 -39.93 9.91
C ARG A 425 -24.72 -40.57 11.17
N HIS A 426 -25.64 -39.91 11.87
CA HIS A 426 -26.27 -40.41 13.10
C HIS A 426 -27.80 -40.45 13.09
N ILE A 427 -28.42 -40.46 11.91
CA ILE A 427 -29.82 -40.85 11.69
C ILE A 427 -29.81 -41.93 10.62
#